data_AF-A0A4S4L5J5-F1
#
_entry.id   AF-A0A4S4L5J5-F1
#
_cell.length_a   1.000
_cell.length_b   1.000
_cell.length_c   1.000
_cell.angle_alpha   90.00
_cell.angle_beta   90.00
_cell.angle_gamma   90.00
#
_symmetry.space_group_name_H-M   'P 1'
#
loop_
_entity.id
_entity.type
_entity.pdbx_description
1 polymer ?
#
loop_
_entity_poly.entity_id
_entity_poly.type
_entity_poly.pdbx_seq_one_letter_code
_entity_poly.pdbx_strand_id
1 'polypeptide(L)'
;MPHTPELSSTAQTPPHSASSRSTSRHHLAFSLALAGTFFPLAHASVFITHPYAGISCRGGSACSLTWVDDGEAPLLAAIGACDFGLYQGADTLVQQLVTGLDVSRTRELSFIPDPNAGPDSDS
;
A
#
# COMPACT_ATOMS: atom_id res chain seq x y z
N MET A 1 34.15 59.46 -57.01
CA MET A 1 33.64 60.80 -56.66
C MET A 1 32.84 60.68 -55.38
N PRO A 2 32.95 61.62 -54.45
CA PRO A 2 33.91 61.68 -53.33
C PRO A 2 33.20 61.28 -52.00
N HIS A 3 33.74 61.21 -50.79
CA HIS A 3 34.59 62.14 -50.04
C HIS A 3 35.24 61.41 -48.83
N THR A 4 36.53 61.66 -48.58
CA THR A 4 37.24 61.57 -47.28
C THR A 4 36.71 62.69 -46.33
N PRO A 5 36.97 62.75 -44.99
CA PRO A 5 38.25 62.44 -44.34
C PRO A 5 38.23 61.77 -42.94
N GLU A 6 39.45 61.36 -42.60
CA GLU A 6 40.08 61.05 -41.32
C GLU A 6 39.79 62.04 -40.17
N LEU A 7 39.76 61.53 -38.93
CA LEU A 7 40.31 62.21 -37.75
C LEU A 7 40.70 61.19 -36.67
N SER A 8 42.00 61.00 -36.52
CA SER A 8 42.62 60.40 -35.33
C SER A 8 42.64 61.42 -34.19
N SER A 9 42.30 61.03 -32.96
CA SER A 9 42.74 61.78 -31.78
C SER A 9 42.79 60.91 -30.51
N THR A 10 44.04 60.60 -30.15
CA THR A 10 44.67 60.72 -28.82
C THR A 10 44.12 59.94 -27.62
N ALA A 11 45.01 59.13 -27.08
CA ALA A 11 44.96 58.40 -25.82
C ALA A 11 44.78 59.29 -24.58
N GLN A 12 44.17 58.74 -23.51
CA GLN A 12 44.73 58.74 -22.14
C GLN A 12 43.97 57.80 -21.19
N THR A 13 44.69 56.90 -20.51
CA THR A 13 44.23 56.01 -19.43
C THR A 13 44.32 56.72 -18.05
N PRO A 14 43.84 56.12 -16.91
CA PRO A 14 42.97 56.73 -15.90
C PRO A 14 43.82 57.19 -14.66
N PRO A 15 43.29 57.57 -13.47
CA PRO A 15 42.48 56.73 -12.59
C PRO A 15 41.39 57.51 -11.84
N HIS A 16 40.39 56.85 -11.28
CA HIS A 16 40.07 57.03 -9.87
C HIS A 16 39.31 55.81 -9.40
N SER A 17 39.97 55.11 -8.48
CA SER A 17 39.47 54.01 -7.70
C SER A 17 38.04 54.22 -7.23
N ALA A 18 37.30 53.11 -7.23
CA ALA A 18 36.54 52.60 -6.11
C ALA A 18 35.15 52.15 -6.56
N SER A 19 34.95 50.85 -6.59
CA SER A 19 34.00 50.22 -5.67
C SER A 19 34.10 48.72 -5.88
N SER A 20 34.79 48.06 -4.95
CA SER A 20 34.65 46.63 -4.75
C SER A 20 33.19 46.34 -4.44
N ARG A 21 32.47 45.71 -5.37
CA ARG A 21 31.25 44.97 -5.05
C ARG A 21 31.51 43.52 -5.41
N SER A 22 32.01 42.82 -4.39
CA SER A 22 31.95 41.37 -4.27
C SER A 22 30.50 40.91 -4.47
N THR A 23 30.15 40.56 -5.71
CA THR A 23 28.89 39.89 -6.00
C THR A 23 29.01 38.47 -5.48
N SER A 24 28.45 38.31 -4.28
CA SER A 24 28.09 37.06 -3.61
C SER A 24 27.90 35.92 -4.61
N ARG A 25 28.84 34.97 -4.60
CA ARG A 25 28.68 33.69 -5.31
C ARG A 25 27.42 33.05 -4.75
N HIS A 26 26.40 32.92 -5.60
CA HIS A 26 25.16 32.28 -5.24
C HIS A 26 25.51 30.83 -4.89
N HIS A 27 25.47 30.49 -3.62
CA HIS A 27 25.48 29.10 -3.19
C HIS A 27 24.22 28.49 -3.78
N LEU A 28 24.40 27.80 -4.91
CA LEU A 28 23.39 26.93 -5.49
C LEU A 28 23.23 25.78 -4.50
N ALA A 29 22.44 26.01 -3.46
CA ALA A 29 22.07 25.01 -2.48
C ALA A 29 21.20 24.00 -3.22
N PHE A 30 21.83 22.90 -3.66
CA PHE A 30 21.15 21.75 -4.23
C PHE A 30 20.43 21.03 -3.08
N SER A 31 19.21 21.47 -2.78
CA SER A 31 18.33 20.81 -1.81
C SER A 31 17.94 19.44 -2.36
N LEU A 32 18.66 18.40 -1.94
CA LEU A 32 18.27 17.01 -2.20
C LEU A 32 17.03 16.70 -1.35
N ALA A 33 15.85 16.89 -1.94
CA ALA A 33 14.58 16.50 -1.32
C ALA A 33 14.50 14.97 -1.29
N LEU A 34 14.72 14.37 -0.12
CA LEU A 34 14.52 12.95 0.11
C LEU A 34 13.00 12.67 0.12
N ALA A 35 12.42 12.39 -1.05
CA ALA A 35 11.03 11.97 -1.17
C ALA A 35 10.90 10.54 -0.61
N GLY A 36 10.63 10.41 0.69
CA GLY A 36 10.29 9.13 1.30
C GLY A 36 8.91 8.68 0.84
N THR A 37 8.83 7.55 0.16
CA THR A 37 7.56 6.89 -0.17
C THR A 37 6.90 6.39 1.11
N PHE A 38 5.73 6.95 1.45
CA PHE A 38 4.90 6.48 2.55
C PHE A 38 4.13 5.25 2.07
N PHE A 39 4.48 4.05 2.55
CA PHE A 39 3.69 2.84 2.33
C PHE A 39 2.72 2.68 3.50
N PRO A 40 1.40 2.81 3.30
CA PRO A 40 0.45 2.52 4.36
C PRO A 40 0.51 1.02 4.70
N LEU A 41 0.68 0.69 5.98
CA LEU A 41 0.37 -0.65 6.47
C LEU A 41 -1.15 -0.80 6.40
N ALA A 42 -1.63 -1.64 5.49
CA ALA A 42 -3.04 -1.96 5.36
C ALA A 42 -3.31 -3.34 5.94
N HIS A 43 -4.43 -3.48 6.66
CA HIS A 43 -4.87 -4.74 7.24
C HIS A 43 -6.14 -5.16 6.53
N ALA A 44 -6.07 -6.22 5.74
CA ALA A 44 -7.22 -6.78 5.05
C ALA A 44 -7.87 -7.86 5.91
N SER A 45 -9.19 -7.83 6.02
CA SER A 45 -9.94 -8.84 6.76
C SER A 45 -11.14 -9.32 5.96
N VAL A 46 -11.55 -10.56 6.23
CA VAL A 46 -12.80 -11.12 5.71
C VAL A 46 -13.81 -11.10 6.85
N PHE A 47 -14.92 -10.39 6.70
CA PHE A 47 -15.92 -10.31 7.74
C PHE A 47 -16.93 -11.46 7.63
N ILE A 48 -16.74 -12.49 8.45
CA ILE A 48 -17.61 -13.68 8.47
C ILE A 48 -18.98 -13.30 9.05
N THR A 49 -20.04 -13.58 8.30
CA THR A 49 -21.44 -13.36 8.68
C THR A 49 -22.18 -14.66 9.01
N HIS A 50 -21.63 -15.80 8.59
CA HIS A 50 -22.13 -17.13 8.96
C HIS A 50 -20.97 -18.14 9.00
N PRO A 51 -20.96 -19.09 9.97
CA PRO A 51 -21.84 -19.14 11.13
C PRO A 51 -21.53 -18.01 12.12
N TYR A 52 -22.55 -17.42 12.73
CA TYR A 52 -22.41 -16.42 13.78
C TYR A 52 -22.68 -17.05 15.16
N ALA A 53 -22.49 -16.29 16.24
CA ALA A 53 -22.70 -16.76 17.59
C ALA A 53 -24.09 -17.43 17.78
N GLY A 54 -24.10 -18.69 18.21
CA GLY A 54 -25.30 -19.50 18.41
C GLY A 54 -25.66 -20.44 17.25
N ILE A 55 -24.90 -20.43 16.15
CA ILE A 55 -25.02 -21.43 15.08
C ILE A 55 -23.84 -22.40 15.16
N SER A 56 -24.15 -23.71 15.19
CA SER A 56 -23.16 -24.78 15.20
C SER A 56 -23.23 -25.59 13.90
N CYS A 57 -22.08 -25.79 13.25
CA CYS A 57 -21.92 -26.76 12.18
C CYS A 57 -21.69 -28.16 12.78
N ARG A 58 -22.45 -29.16 12.35
CA ARG A 58 -22.29 -30.54 12.85
C ARG A 58 -21.32 -31.33 11.96
N GLY A 59 -20.41 -32.07 12.59
CA GLY A 59 -19.56 -33.05 11.91
C GLY A 59 -20.35 -33.99 10.98
N GLY A 60 -19.85 -34.19 9.76
CA GLY A 60 -20.46 -35.03 8.73
C GLY A 60 -21.70 -34.43 8.06
N SER A 61 -22.11 -33.22 8.42
CA SER A 61 -23.25 -32.50 7.82
C SER A 61 -22.76 -31.30 7.01
N ALA A 62 -23.44 -30.96 5.93
CA ALA A 62 -23.12 -29.76 5.16
C ALA A 62 -23.30 -28.50 6.02
N CYS A 63 -22.34 -27.59 5.93
CA CYS A 63 -22.39 -26.26 6.51
C CYS A 63 -21.92 -25.22 5.48
N SER A 64 -22.24 -23.95 5.72
CA SER A 64 -21.77 -22.84 4.89
C SER A 64 -21.03 -21.81 5.72
N LEU A 65 -20.04 -21.18 5.08
CA LEU A 65 -19.38 -19.98 5.52
C LEU A 65 -19.80 -18.86 4.57
N THR A 66 -20.27 -17.74 5.10
CA THR A 66 -20.56 -16.55 4.29
C THR A 66 -19.84 -15.34 4.86
N TRP A 67 -19.47 -14.40 4.00
CA TRP A 67 -18.80 -13.18 4.39
C TRP A 67 -19.19 -12.00 3.52
N VAL A 68 -18.93 -10.81 4.04
CA VAL A 68 -19.15 -9.54 3.35
C VAL A 68 -17.90 -8.67 3.39
N ASP A 69 -17.91 -7.64 2.56
CA ASP A 69 -16.97 -6.53 2.68
C ASP A 69 -17.51 -5.58 3.74
N ASP A 70 -16.68 -5.18 4.71
CA ASP A 70 -17.05 -4.25 5.78
C ASP A 70 -16.85 -2.78 5.37
N GLY A 71 -16.31 -2.53 4.17
CA GLY A 71 -16.04 -1.20 3.64
C GLY A 71 -14.71 -0.59 4.09
N GLU A 72 -13.96 -1.28 4.95
CA GLU A 72 -12.65 -0.83 5.42
C GLU A 72 -11.54 -1.27 4.46
N ALA A 73 -10.69 -0.33 4.05
CA ALA A 73 -9.62 -0.64 3.11
C ALA A 73 -8.51 -1.46 3.78
N PRO A 74 -7.96 -2.51 3.13
CA PRO A 74 -8.28 -2.97 1.78
C PRO A 74 -9.61 -3.73 1.69
N LEU A 75 -10.43 -3.34 0.72
CA LEU A 75 -11.67 -4.04 0.36
C LEU A 75 -11.38 -5.49 -0.08
N LEU A 76 -12.37 -6.38 -0.02
CA LEU A 76 -12.27 -7.78 -0.49
C LEU A 76 -11.76 -7.87 -1.93
N ALA A 77 -12.13 -6.87 -2.76
CA ALA A 77 -11.68 -6.75 -4.14
C ALA A 77 -10.14 -6.67 -4.30
N ALA A 78 -9.43 -6.25 -3.25
CA ALA A 78 -7.97 -6.09 -3.23
C ALA A 78 -7.25 -7.24 -2.50
N ILE A 79 -7.96 -8.16 -1.83
CA ILE A 79 -7.36 -9.27 -1.06
C ILE A 79 -6.92 -10.41 -1.99
N GLY A 80 -7.82 -10.89 -2.86
CA GLY A 80 -7.55 -11.99 -3.78
C GLY A 80 -7.71 -13.38 -3.15
N ALA A 81 -6.72 -14.26 -3.33
CA ALA A 81 -6.79 -15.66 -2.91
C ALA A 81 -6.57 -15.83 -1.39
N CYS A 82 -7.43 -16.59 -0.73
CA CYS A 82 -7.36 -16.92 0.69
C CYS A 82 -7.52 -18.42 0.94
N ASP A 83 -6.91 -18.88 2.03
CA ASP A 83 -7.11 -20.23 2.56
C ASP A 83 -8.12 -20.18 3.70
N PHE A 84 -9.00 -21.18 3.76
CA PHE A 84 -9.95 -21.35 4.86
C PHE A 84 -9.72 -22.69 5.55
N GLY A 85 -9.71 -22.68 6.88
CA GLY A 85 -9.54 -23.86 7.72
C GLY A 85 -10.43 -23.79 8.95
N LEU A 86 -10.75 -24.96 9.51
CA LEU A 86 -11.28 -25.07 10.85
C LEU A 86 -10.13 -25.14 11.82
N TYR A 87 -10.20 -24.31 12.87
CA TYR A 87 -9.18 -24.22 13.91
C TYR A 87 -9.79 -24.53 15.26
N GLN A 88 -9.03 -25.25 16.08
CA GLN A 88 -9.27 -25.38 17.51
C GLN A 88 -8.47 -24.29 18.24
N GLY A 89 -9.15 -23.50 19.07
CA GLY A 89 -8.53 -22.37 19.76
C GLY A 89 -8.03 -21.32 18.75
N ALA A 90 -6.89 -20.69 19.06
CA ALA A 90 -6.35 -19.62 18.22
C ALA A 90 -5.69 -20.15 16.93
N ASP A 91 -4.92 -21.24 17.02
CA ASP A 91 -3.91 -21.54 15.98
C ASP A 91 -3.83 -23.01 15.56
N THR A 92 -4.60 -23.93 16.16
CA THR A 92 -4.50 -25.37 15.83
C THR A 92 -5.41 -25.72 14.67
N LEU A 93 -4.87 -25.80 13.46
CA LEU A 93 -5.62 -26.26 12.29
C LEU A 93 -6.06 -27.72 12.48
N VAL A 94 -7.38 -27.94 12.47
CA VAL A 94 -7.98 -29.28 12.59
C VAL A 94 -8.53 -29.80 11.27
N GLN A 95 -8.86 -28.91 10.33
CA GLN A 95 -9.27 -29.30 8.98
C GLN A 95 -9.01 -28.18 7.97
N GLN A 96 -8.31 -28.49 6.87
CA GLN A 96 -8.26 -27.59 5.72
C GLN A 96 -9.59 -27.66 4.95
N LEU A 97 -10.24 -26.53 4.71
CA LEU A 97 -11.51 -26.49 3.96
C LEU A 97 -11.27 -26.23 2.47
N VAL A 98 -10.47 -25.21 2.16
CA VAL A 98 -10.10 -24.85 0.80
C VAL A 98 -8.79 -24.07 0.80
N THR A 99 -8.03 -24.18 -0.28
CA THR A 99 -6.84 -23.34 -0.53
C THR A 99 -7.05 -22.47 -1.76
N GLY A 100 -6.55 -21.24 -1.72
CA GLY A 100 -6.54 -20.31 -2.84
C GLY A 100 -7.93 -19.86 -3.32
N LEU A 101 -8.94 -19.82 -2.44
CA LEU A 101 -10.26 -19.33 -2.80
C LEU A 101 -10.22 -17.82 -2.99
N ASP A 102 -10.60 -17.34 -4.18
CA ASP A 102 -10.60 -15.91 -4.49
C ASP A 102 -11.80 -15.19 -3.83
N VAL A 103 -11.54 -14.49 -2.73
CA VAL A 103 -12.56 -13.74 -1.97
C VAL A 103 -12.95 -12.43 -2.65
N SER A 104 -12.19 -11.97 -3.66
CA SER A 104 -12.60 -10.84 -4.50
C SER A 104 -13.80 -11.19 -5.39
N ARG A 105 -14.07 -12.49 -5.58
CA ARG A 105 -15.12 -13.04 -6.47
C ARG A 105 -16.12 -13.95 -5.77
N THR A 106 -15.79 -14.47 -4.60
CA THR A 106 -16.60 -15.47 -3.89
C THR A 106 -16.96 -14.98 -2.50
N ARG A 107 -18.23 -15.17 -2.09
CA ARG A 107 -18.81 -14.66 -0.83
C ARG A 107 -19.36 -15.78 0.06
N GLU A 108 -19.21 -17.01 -0.39
CA GLU A 108 -19.72 -18.20 0.28
C GLU A 108 -18.81 -19.41 0.00
N LEU A 109 -18.69 -20.28 1.00
CA LEU A 109 -18.03 -21.58 0.90
C LEU A 109 -18.92 -22.63 1.57
N SER A 110 -19.31 -23.66 0.83
CA SER A 110 -19.93 -24.87 1.41
C SER A 110 -18.86 -25.89 1.77
N PHE A 111 -18.98 -26.51 2.95
CA PHE A 111 -18.03 -27.52 3.44
C PHE A 111 -18.74 -28.55 4.34
N ILE A 112 -18.06 -29.66 4.64
CA ILE A 112 -18.51 -30.66 5.59
C ILE A 112 -17.43 -30.78 6.67
N PRO A 113 -17.70 -30.42 7.93
CA PRO A 113 -16.76 -30.63 9.01
C PRO A 113 -16.47 -32.12 9.18
N ASP A 114 -15.21 -32.52 9.34
CA ASP A 114 -14.84 -33.88 9.69
C ASP A 114 -15.29 -34.13 11.15
N PRO A 115 -16.15 -35.14 11.40
CA PRO A 115 -16.60 -35.46 12.76
C PRO A 115 -15.46 -35.89 13.71
N ASN A 116 -14.25 -36.12 13.20
CA ASN A 116 -13.06 -36.46 14.00
C ASN A 116 -12.03 -35.31 14.05
N ALA A 117 -12.35 -34.11 13.54
CA ALA A 117 -11.42 -32.98 13.48
C ALA A 117 -10.94 -32.52 14.87
N GLY A 118 -11.75 -32.68 15.92
CA GLY A 118 -11.41 -32.27 17.27
C GLY A 118 -12.62 -32.27 18.19
N PRO A 119 -12.49 -31.75 19.43
CA PRO A 119 -13.62 -31.54 20.31
C PRO A 119 -14.53 -30.41 19.79
N ASP A 120 -15.74 -30.34 20.35
CA ASP A 120 -16.70 -29.29 20.04
C ASP A 120 -16.19 -27.93 20.54
N SER A 121 -16.63 -26.84 19.90
CA SER A 121 -16.13 -25.48 20.20
C SER A 121 -16.50 -24.96 21.59
N ASP A 122 -17.48 -25.59 22.25
CA ASP A 122 -17.99 -25.26 23.58
C ASP A 122 -17.50 -26.24 24.68
N SER A 123 -16.54 -27.10 24.35
CA SER A 123 -15.92 -28.08 25.27
C SER A 123 -14.78 -27.52 26.10
#